data_AF-A0A379FS96-F1
#
_entry.id   AF-A0A379FS96-F1
#
_cell.length_a   1.000
_cell.length_b   1.000
_cell.length_c   1.000
_cell.angle_alpha   90.00
_cell.angle_beta   90.00
_cell.angle_gamma   90.00
#
_symmetry.space_group_name_H-M   'P 1'
#
loop_
_entity.id
_entity.type
_entity.pdbx_description
1 polymer ?
#
loop_
_entity_poly.entity_id
_entity_poly.type
_entity_poly.pdbx_seq_one_letter_code
_entity_poly.pdbx_strand_id
1 'polypeptide(L)' 'MNYYIQMTMEPKGNYKIHKVGCKQMPMASNRFYLGNLFNAIHAIAAAKASGYNLIKICACCTSRSAR' A
#
# COMPACT_ATOMS: atom_id res chain seq x y z
N MET A 1 -9.78 -6.26 -4.57
CA MET A 1 -9.80 -4.98 -3.82
C MET A 1 -8.74 -4.06 -4.41
N ASN A 2 -9.02 -2.76 -4.59
CA ASN A 2 -8.03 -1.84 -5.19
C ASN A 2 -6.97 -1.42 -4.16
N TYR A 3 -5.69 -1.60 -4.51
CA TYR A 3 -4.53 -1.23 -3.69
C TYR A 3 -3.70 -0.14 -4.36
N TYR A 4 -3.13 0.71 -3.52
CA TYR A 4 -2.29 1.83 -3.92
C TYR A 4 -1.04 1.86 -3.03
N ILE A 5 0.13 2.12 -3.61
CA ILE A 5 1.35 2.39 -2.86
C ILE A 5 1.57 3.89 -2.79
N GLN A 6 1.93 4.40 -1.62
CA GLN A 6 2.37 5.77 -1.45
C GLN A 6 3.75 5.94 -2.10
N MET A 7 3.91 6.94 -2.97
CA MET A 7 5.18 7.17 -3.66
C MET A 7 6.18 7.94 -2.82
N THR A 8 5.72 8.69 -1.81
CA THR A 8 6.60 9.29 -0.80
C THR A 8 6.95 8.27 0.27
N MET A 9 8.24 8.08 0.49
CA MET A 9 8.75 7.32 1.62
C MET A 9 8.35 7.98 2.95
N GLU A 10 7.96 7.16 3.91
CA GLU A 10 7.84 7.62 5.29
C GLU A 10 9.18 8.09 5.85
N PRO A 11 9.19 8.92 6.92
CA PRO A 11 10.42 9.32 7.59
C PRO A 11 11.30 8.15 8.07
N LYS A 12 10.71 6.95 8.21
CA LYS A 12 11.43 5.70 8.52
C LYS A 12 11.93 4.94 7.28
N GLY A 13 11.91 5.55 6.09
CA GLY A 13 12.37 4.95 4.84
C GLY A 13 11.51 3.79 4.32
N ASN A 14 10.21 3.73 4.65
CA ASN A 14 9.31 2.69 4.15
C ASN A 14 8.21 3.29 3.28
N TYR A 15 7.85 2.60 2.20
CA TYR A 15 6.67 2.87 1.40
C TYR A 15 5.44 2.21 2.03
N LYS A 16 4.32 2.93 2.06
CA LYS A 16 3.07 2.42 2.61
C LYS A 16 2.09 1.99 1.53
N ILE A 17 1.56 0.78 1.66
CA ILE A 17 0.41 0.31 0.88
C ILE A 17 -0.88 0.69 1.59
N HIS A 18 -1.81 1.25 0.81
CA HIS A 18 -3.14 1.65 1.21
C HIS A 18 -4.18 0.96 0.34
N LYS A 19 -5.34 0.64 0.92
CA LYS A 19 -6.51 0.17 0.19
C LYS A 19 -7.38 1.36 -0.22
N VAL A 20 -8.15 1.21 -1.30
CA VAL A 20 -9.19 2.19 -1.67
C VAL A 20 -10.10 2.50 -0.47
N GLY A 21 -10.32 3.78 -0.20
CA GLY A 21 -11.11 4.24 0.95
C GLY A 21 -10.37 4.24 2.30
N CYS A 22 -9.04 4.09 2.31
CA CYS A 22 -8.25 4.28 3.53
C CYS A 22 -8.43 5.71 4.08
N LYS A 23 -8.58 5.86 5.41
CA LYS A 23 -8.67 7.19 6.06
C LYS A 23 -7.40 8.03 5.90
N GLN A 24 -6.26 7.37 5.73
CA GLN A 24 -4.94 7.98 5.58
C GLN A 24 -4.44 7.83 4.14
N MET A 25 -5.36 7.85 3.17
CA MET A 25 -5.01 7.65 1.77
C MET A 25 -4.18 8.84 1.26
N PRO A 26 -3.00 8.60 0.66
CA PRO A 26 -2.21 9.66 0.07
C PRO A 26 -2.94 10.34 -1.10
N MET A 27 -2.50 11.55 -1.42
CA MET A 27 -3.00 12.31 -2.57
C MET A 27 -2.85 11.51 -3.86
N ALA A 28 -3.71 11.77 -4.84
CA ALA A 28 -3.67 11.09 -6.14
C ALA A 28 -2.31 11.22 -6.83
N SER A 29 -1.66 12.38 -6.71
CA SER A 29 -0.33 12.63 -7.26
C SER A 29 0.81 11.93 -6.48
N ASN A 30 0.54 11.41 -5.28
CA ASN A 30 1.52 10.78 -4.40
C ASN A 30 1.20 9.32 -4.10
N ARG A 31 0.40 8.71 -4.98
CA ARG A 31 0.02 7.30 -4.90
C ARG A 31 0.10 6.65 -6.27
N PHE A 32 0.58 5.43 -6.31
CA PHE A 32 0.63 4.61 -7.51
C PHE A 32 -0.36 3.45 -7.37
N TYR A 33 -1.13 3.17 -8.42
CA TYR A 33 -2.10 2.08 -8.42
C TYR A 33 -1.39 0.75 -8.64
N LEU A 34 -1.50 -0.16 -7.67
CA LEU A 34 -0.87 -1.49 -7.74
C LEU A 34 -1.75 -2.53 -8.44
N GLY A 35 -3.03 -2.22 -8.65
CA GLY A 35 -4.01 -3.15 -9.21
C GLY A 35 -5.12 -3.54 -8.24
N ASN A 36 -6.05 -4.35 -8.76
CA ASN A 36 -7.10 -4.98 -7.98
C ASN A 36 -6.61 -6.35 -7.50
N LEU A 37 -6.30 -6.44 -6.21
CA LEU A 37 -5.67 -7.61 -5.61
C LEU A 37 -6.57 -8.17 -4.51
N PHE A 38 -6.44 -9.47 -4.25
CA PHE A 38 -7.30 -10.14 -3.27
C PHE A 38 -6.94 -9.75 -1.83
N ASN A 39 -5.64 -9.63 -1.55
CA ASN A 39 -5.11 -9.37 -0.23
C ASN A 39 -3.88 -8.45 -0.30
N ALA A 40 -3.41 -8.05 0.88
CA ALA A 40 -2.29 -7.13 0.98
C ALA A 40 -0.93 -7.78 0.68
N ILE A 41 -0.83 -9.12 0.77
CA ILE A 41 0.38 -9.87 0.38
C ILE A 41 0.63 -9.77 -1.12
N HIS A 42 -0.42 -9.94 -1.93
CA HIS A 42 -0.34 -9.75 -3.38
C HIS A 42 0.00 -8.29 -3.72
N ALA A 43 -0.49 -7.32 -2.94
CA ALA A 43 -0.12 -5.91 -3.10
C ALA A 43 1.36 -5.65 -2.83
N ILE A 44 1.93 -6.28 -1.80
CA ILE A 44 3.38 -6.22 -1.54
C ILE A 44 4.15 -6.85 -2.70
N ALA A 45 3.72 -8.00 -3.21
CA ALA A 45 4.38 -8.65 -4.35
C ALA A 45 4.36 -7.77 -5.61
N ALA A 46 3.21 -7.16 -5.94
CA ALA A 46 3.07 -6.24 -7.06
C ALA A 46 3.95 -4.98 -6.91
N ALA A 47 4.03 -4.42 -5.70
CA ALA A 47 4.91 -3.31 -5.40
C ALA A 47 6.39 -3.70 -5.54
N LYS A 48 6.79 -4.87 -5.05
CA LYS A 48 8.16 -5.40 -5.25
C LYS A 48 8.49 -5.60 -6.71
N ALA A 49 7.57 -6.14 -7.50
CA ALA A 49 7.72 -6.29 -8.94
C ALA A 49 7.86 -4.93 -9.66
N SER A 50 7.31 -3.86 -9.08
CA SER A 50 7.44 -2.49 -9.59
C SER A 50 8.75 -1.79 -9.15
N GLY A 51 9.61 -2.46 -8.36
CA GLY A 51 10.91 -1.92 -7.91
C GLY A 51 10.92 -1.35 -6.49
N TYR A 52 9.84 -1.48 -5.72
CA TYR A 52 9.80 -1.04 -4.32
C TYR A 52 10.32 -2.13 -3.37
N ASN A 53 11.37 -1.87 -2.58
CA ASN A 53 11.94 -2.88 -1.67
C ASN A 53 11.45 -2.78 -0.22
N LEU A 54 11.30 -1.56 0.31
CA LEU A 54 10.92 -1.32 1.71
C LEU A 54 9.43 -1.00 1.81
N ILE A 55 8.58 -2.01 1.82
CA ILE A 55 7.13 -1.85 1.76
C ILE A 55 6.48 -2.31 3.06
N LYS A 56 5.56 -1.50 3.60
CA LYS A 56 4.71 -1.81 4.74
C LYS A 56 3.25 -1.56 4.41
N ILE A 57 2.34 -2.28 5.05
CA ILE A 57 0.92 -1.99 4.94
C ILE A 57 0.56 -0.90 5.94
N CYS A 58 -0.27 0.06 5.52
CA CYS A 58 -0.80 1.09 6.39
C CYS A 58 -1.56 0.45 7.57
N ALA A 59 -1.31 0.94 8.79
CA ALA A 59 -1.94 0.42 10.02
C ALA A 59 -3.48 0.37 9.92
N CYS A 60 -4.08 1.39 9.31
CA CYS A 60 -5.53 1.47 9.07
C CYS A 60 -6.04 0.44 8.04
N CYS A 61 -5.16 -0.07 7.18
CA CYS A 61 -5.47 -1.08 6.17
C CYS A 61 -5.13 -2.51 6.65
N THR A 62 -4.24 -2.67 7.63
CA THR A 62 -3.95 -3.96 8.28
C THR A 62 -5.07 -4.42 9.22
N SER A 63 -5.86 -3.50 9.81
CA SER A 63 -6.84 -3.81 10.87
C SER A 63 -8.13 -4.48 10.39
N ARG A 64 -8.08 -5.34 9.37
CA ARG A 64 -9.29 -6.04 8.89
C ARG A 64 -9.07 -7.43 8.31
N SER A 65 -8.07 -8.17 8.80
CA SER A 65 -8.12 -9.64 8.78
C SER A 65 -6.98 -10.25 9.61
N ALA A 66 -7.23 -10.46 10.90
CA ALA A 66 -6.81 -11.67 11.62
C ALA A 66 -7.72 -11.76 12.86
N ARG A 67 -8.21 -12.97 13.09
CA ARG A 67 -9.35 -13.38 13.92
C ARG A 67 -9.29 -12.87 15.36
#